data_AF-A0A654DW83-F1
#
_entry.id   AF-A0A654DW83-F1
#
_cell.length_a   1.000
_cell.length_b   1.000
_cell.length_c   1.000
_cell.angle_alpha   90.00
_cell.angle_beta   90.00
_cell.angle_gamma   90.00
#
_symmetry.space_group_name_H-M   'P 1'
#
loop_
_entity.id
_entity.type
_entity.pdbx_description
1 polymer ?
#
loop_
_entity_poly.entity_id
_entity_poly.type
_entity_poly.pdbx_seq_one_letter_code
_entity_poly.pdbx_strand_id
1 'polypeptide(L)'
;MCESSYRPYQMLKREIRRWDLVLLLINSIIGAGIFGLPSKIYALSGIYSIAALLVCAVIVLIIVFNFAEVASRFDKTGGPYLYTLAAFGKIPAFVIGWILLITRISTYAALINLLATYLVYCYPPFQGQIWRAAIISGVTLLLTLINFIGVKSSTRVSNGLAIAKVLPLFIFVIVGFFFIDTSLIQTSQSYPSSGEFATSVLVLIFAFTGFESVLVNTGEIQNPAKNIPFALILSILCVAVFYDLIQVVSMGTLPGLATSNTPIADAAQLFMGSGGGWLITVGAVISISGTLNSVMLVGSRVPYALSEENQFPGIFGRLHRKYQTPTLSLLWFSGVALLGSLSGSFLYALSISVISKILIFLTVCGALIKLRRNKRQPTSYFKLPWGHLFAVGGIFASLWLLFSSKTAELVDVLITTAVGLMLFALYKLFIRRSEEKD
;
A
#
# COMPACT_ATOMS: atom_id res chain seq x y z
N MET A 1 5.78 38.38 -28.58
CA MET A 1 6.80 37.55 -27.90
C MET A 1 6.53 37.64 -26.41
N CYS A 2 5.75 36.70 -25.86
CA CYS A 2 5.62 36.53 -24.41
C CYS A 2 6.43 35.30 -24.04
N GLU A 3 7.59 35.53 -23.42
CA GLU A 3 8.37 34.48 -22.77
C GLU A 3 7.53 33.90 -21.62
N SER A 4 6.96 32.73 -21.86
CA SER A 4 6.49 31.84 -20.80
C SER A 4 7.69 31.55 -19.88
N SER A 5 7.69 32.11 -18.67
CA SER A 5 8.69 31.82 -17.67
C SER A 5 8.54 30.36 -17.22
N TYR A 6 9.16 29.44 -17.95
CA TYR A 6 9.39 28.09 -17.48
C TYR A 6 10.29 28.20 -16.26
N ARG A 7 9.70 28.09 -15.05
CA ARG A 7 10.50 27.88 -13.84
C ARG A 7 11.32 26.61 -14.08
N PRO A 8 12.66 26.65 -14.00
CA PRO A 8 13.44 25.42 -14.09
C PRO A 8 12.97 24.51 -12.96
N TYR A 9 12.48 23.31 -13.30
CA TYR A 9 12.20 22.27 -12.32
C TYR A 9 13.46 22.14 -11.47
N GLN A 10 13.38 22.54 -10.19
CA GLN A 10 14.46 22.29 -9.25
C GLN A 10 14.72 20.79 -9.26
N MET A 11 15.89 20.37 -9.77
CA MET A 11 16.26 18.96 -9.76
C MET A 11 16.32 18.51 -8.30
N LEU A 12 15.46 17.55 -7.96
CA LEU A 12 15.45 16.92 -6.64
C LEU A 12 16.84 16.35 -6.37
N LYS A 13 17.34 16.53 -5.13
CA LYS A 13 18.63 15.97 -4.75
C LYS A 13 18.52 14.44 -4.72
N ARG A 14 19.42 13.75 -5.42
CA ARG A 14 19.50 12.29 -5.43
C ARG A 14 20.23 11.78 -4.20
N GLU A 15 19.52 11.66 -3.08
CA GLU A 15 20.09 11.29 -1.78
C GLU A 15 19.84 9.82 -1.41
N ILE A 16 18.84 9.16 -2.00
CA ILE A 16 18.47 7.78 -1.64
C ILE A 16 19.45 6.81 -2.29
N ARG A 17 20.28 6.14 -1.47
CA ARG A 17 21.24 5.12 -1.92
C ARG A 17 20.59 3.74 -2.04
N ARG A 18 21.34 2.79 -2.58
CA ARG A 18 20.90 1.40 -2.83
C ARG A 18 20.32 0.71 -1.60
N TRP A 19 21.02 0.78 -0.46
CA TRP A 19 20.59 0.12 0.79
C TRP A 19 19.51 0.91 1.52
N ASP A 20 19.54 2.24 1.43
CA ASP A 20 18.44 3.09 1.92
C ASP A 20 17.13 2.71 1.22
N LEU A 21 17.19 2.47 -0.10
CA LEU A 21 16.04 2.03 -0.87
C LEU A 21 15.51 0.66 -0.43
N VAL A 22 16.38 -0.30 -0.12
CA VAL A 22 15.98 -1.62 0.42
C VAL A 22 15.21 -1.44 1.74
N LEU A 23 15.74 -0.62 2.65
CA LEU A 23 15.11 -0.35 3.94
C LEU A 23 13.79 0.40 3.80
N LEU A 24 13.72 1.39 2.89
CA LEU A 24 12.49 2.11 2.58
C LEU A 24 11.40 1.17 2.04
N LEU A 25 11.79 0.24 1.15
CA LEU A 25 10.88 -0.76 0.60
C LEU A 25 10.41 -1.75 1.67
N ILE A 26 11.32 -2.29 2.49
CA ILE A 26 10.95 -3.19 3.60
C ILE A 26 10.01 -2.47 4.56
N ASN A 27 10.33 -1.24 4.98
CA ASN A 27 9.47 -0.44 5.87
C ASN A 27 8.12 -0.08 5.22
N SER A 28 8.08 0.07 3.90
CA SER A 28 6.82 0.33 3.19
C SER A 28 5.95 -0.90 3.00
N ILE A 29 6.55 -2.10 2.95
CA ILE A 29 5.83 -3.38 2.79
C ILE A 29 5.41 -3.92 4.16
N ILE A 30 6.34 -3.95 5.13
CA ILE A 30 6.07 -4.31 6.53
C ILE A 30 5.29 -3.18 7.19
N GLY A 31 3.99 -3.16 6.87
CA GLY A 31 3.01 -2.27 7.45
C GLY A 31 2.12 -2.98 8.44
N ALA A 32 0.90 -2.47 8.59
CA ALA A 32 -0.03 -3.06 9.55
C ALA A 32 -0.68 -4.37 9.09
N GLY A 33 -0.68 -4.66 7.79
CA GLY A 33 -1.36 -5.84 7.26
C GLY A 33 -0.94 -7.11 7.99
N ILE A 34 0.36 -7.29 8.24
CA ILE A 34 0.88 -8.49 8.89
C ILE A 34 0.38 -8.66 10.34
N PHE A 35 -0.02 -7.59 11.04
CA PHE A 35 -0.48 -7.67 12.42
C PHE A 35 -1.88 -8.31 12.57
N GLY A 36 -2.72 -8.27 11.53
CA GLY A 36 -4.07 -8.85 11.56
C GLY A 36 -4.27 -10.04 10.62
N LEU A 37 -3.51 -10.11 9.54
CA LEU A 37 -3.74 -11.09 8.48
C LEU A 37 -3.47 -12.56 8.83
N PRO A 38 -2.53 -12.92 9.74
CA PRO A 38 -2.28 -14.31 10.12
C PRO A 38 -3.54 -15.08 10.55
N SER A 39 -4.40 -14.44 11.35
CA SER A 39 -5.71 -15.00 11.76
C SER A 39 -6.60 -15.26 10.55
N LYS A 40 -6.72 -14.28 9.66
CA LYS A 40 -7.65 -14.37 8.52
C LYS A 40 -7.24 -15.43 7.50
N ILE A 41 -5.95 -15.52 7.17
CA ILE A 41 -5.46 -16.51 6.20
C ILE A 41 -5.48 -17.92 6.78
N TYR A 42 -5.25 -18.07 8.09
CA TYR A 42 -5.42 -19.35 8.77
C TYR A 42 -6.89 -19.76 8.85
N ALA A 43 -7.82 -18.81 9.08
CA ALA A 43 -9.25 -19.10 9.08
C ALA A 43 -9.78 -19.57 7.71
N LEU A 44 -9.15 -19.13 6.61
CA LEU A 44 -9.55 -19.49 5.25
C LEU A 44 -8.85 -20.74 4.72
N SER A 45 -7.61 -20.99 5.12
CA SER A 45 -6.79 -22.05 4.51
C SER A 45 -6.06 -22.95 5.51
N GLY A 46 -6.24 -22.73 6.81
CA GLY A 46 -5.62 -23.53 7.85
C GLY A 46 -4.11 -23.62 7.69
N ILE A 47 -3.55 -24.82 7.77
CA ILE A 47 -2.12 -25.08 7.54
C ILE A 47 -1.65 -24.65 6.13
N TYR A 48 -2.53 -24.65 5.13
CA TYR A 48 -2.23 -24.20 3.77
C TYR A 48 -2.08 -22.67 3.66
N SER A 49 -2.24 -21.92 4.76
CA SER A 49 -1.89 -20.50 4.82
C SER A 49 -0.41 -20.22 4.49
N ILE A 50 0.52 -21.15 4.82
CA ILE A 50 1.93 -21.06 4.39
C ILE A 50 2.02 -21.18 2.87
N ALA A 51 1.33 -22.15 2.28
CA ALA A 51 1.31 -22.31 0.83
C ALA A 51 0.68 -21.07 0.14
N ALA A 52 -0.36 -20.49 0.73
CA ALA A 52 -0.96 -19.24 0.24
C ALA A 52 0.03 -18.07 0.30
N LEU A 53 0.84 -17.96 1.36
CA LEU A 53 1.93 -16.98 1.47
C LEU A 53 2.99 -17.17 0.39
N LEU A 54 3.47 -18.39 0.19
CA LEU A 54 4.46 -18.70 -0.85
C LEU A 54 3.92 -18.39 -2.25
N VAL A 55 2.69 -18.79 -2.55
CA VAL A 55 2.02 -18.46 -3.84
C VAL A 55 1.88 -16.95 -4.00
N CYS A 56 1.47 -16.24 -2.95
CA CYS A 56 1.38 -14.77 -2.96
C CYS A 56 2.75 -14.14 -3.24
N ALA A 57 3.81 -14.59 -2.56
CA ALA A 57 5.18 -14.11 -2.75
C ALA A 57 5.67 -14.32 -4.18
N VAL A 58 5.39 -15.48 -4.79
CA VAL A 58 5.71 -15.76 -6.20
C VAL A 58 4.97 -14.82 -7.13
N ILE A 59 3.67 -14.62 -6.93
CA ILE A 59 2.86 -13.70 -7.74
C ILE A 59 3.40 -12.27 -7.64
N VAL A 60 3.67 -11.80 -6.42
CA VAL A 60 4.22 -10.47 -6.18
C VAL A 60 5.60 -10.35 -6.79
N LEU A 61 6.45 -11.37 -6.73
CA LEU A 61 7.77 -11.35 -7.35
C LEU A 61 7.68 -11.22 -8.88
N ILE A 62 6.74 -11.92 -9.52
CA ILE A 62 6.46 -11.76 -10.97
C ILE A 62 6.06 -10.31 -11.27
N ILE A 63 5.16 -9.72 -10.48
CA ILE A 63 4.75 -8.31 -10.63
C ILE A 63 5.96 -7.39 -10.42
N VAL A 64 6.76 -7.64 -9.39
CA VAL A 64 7.93 -6.85 -9.04
C VAL A 64 8.99 -6.88 -10.12
N PHE A 65 9.19 -7.99 -10.82
CA PHE A 65 10.07 -8.05 -11.98
C PHE A 65 9.60 -7.12 -13.12
N ASN A 66 8.29 -7.05 -13.36
CA ASN A 66 7.72 -6.10 -14.31
C ASN A 66 7.98 -4.64 -13.88
N PHE A 67 7.75 -4.35 -12.60
CA PHE A 67 8.07 -3.04 -12.01
C PHE A 67 9.56 -2.70 -12.09
N ALA A 68 10.45 -3.65 -11.82
CA ALA A 68 11.89 -3.45 -11.84
C ALA A 68 12.36 -2.98 -13.22
N GLU A 69 11.92 -3.62 -14.30
CA GLU A 69 12.26 -3.16 -15.65
C GLU A 69 11.59 -1.83 -15.98
N VAL A 70 10.29 -1.68 -15.75
CA VAL A 70 9.56 -0.46 -16.13
C VAL A 70 10.12 0.75 -15.36
N ALA A 71 10.23 0.65 -14.04
CA ALA A 71 10.71 1.73 -13.18
C ALA A 71 12.16 2.13 -13.48
N SER A 72 13.03 1.16 -13.80
CA SER A 72 14.45 1.41 -14.13
C SER A 72 14.66 2.29 -15.38
N ARG A 73 13.61 2.47 -16.21
CA ARG A 73 13.64 3.33 -17.41
C ARG A 73 13.40 4.81 -17.09
N PHE A 74 12.96 5.13 -15.88
CA PHE A 74 12.58 6.49 -15.49
C PHE A 74 13.53 7.04 -14.43
N ASP A 75 13.72 8.35 -14.47
CA ASP A 75 14.55 9.11 -13.55
C ASP A 75 13.81 10.31 -12.92
N LYS A 76 12.49 10.35 -13.14
CA LYS A 76 11.56 11.37 -12.63
C LYS A 76 10.58 10.76 -11.65
N THR A 77 10.11 11.59 -10.73
CA THR A 77 9.06 11.25 -9.77
C THR A 77 7.72 11.02 -10.50
N GLY A 78 6.96 10.00 -10.10
CA GLY A 78 5.62 9.75 -10.64
C GLY A 78 5.17 8.28 -10.64
N GLY A 79 6.09 7.32 -10.49
CA GLY A 79 5.76 5.91 -10.30
C GLY A 79 4.78 5.35 -11.36
N PRO A 80 3.78 4.53 -10.97
CA PRO A 80 2.83 3.93 -11.90
C PRO A 80 2.09 4.91 -12.82
N TYR A 81 1.79 6.13 -12.33
CA TYR A 81 1.17 7.17 -13.15
C TYR A 81 2.06 7.54 -14.34
N LEU A 82 3.34 7.82 -14.08
CA LEU A 82 4.31 8.19 -15.12
C LEU A 82 4.55 7.04 -16.11
N TYR A 83 4.60 5.80 -15.62
CA TYR A 83 4.78 4.62 -16.46
C TYR A 83 3.62 4.46 -17.43
N THR A 84 2.40 4.67 -16.93
CA THR A 84 1.17 4.63 -17.72
C THR A 84 1.10 5.80 -18.70
N LEU A 85 1.53 6.99 -18.29
CA LEU A 85 1.58 8.17 -19.16
C LEU A 85 2.52 7.94 -20.36
N ALA A 86 3.72 7.42 -20.10
CA ALA A 86 4.71 7.13 -21.12
C ALA A 86 4.29 5.98 -22.05
N ALA A 87 3.57 4.97 -21.53
CA ALA A 87 3.12 3.85 -22.32
C ALA A 87 1.82 4.15 -23.08
N PHE A 88 0.77 4.63 -22.41
CA PHE A 88 -0.60 4.66 -22.90
C PHE A 88 -1.18 6.07 -23.09
N GLY A 89 -0.50 7.12 -22.65
CA GLY A 89 -0.94 8.50 -22.80
C GLY A 89 -1.79 9.01 -21.64
N LYS A 90 -2.39 10.20 -21.81
CA LYS A 90 -2.95 11.01 -20.72
C LYS A 90 -4.17 10.40 -20.02
N ILE A 91 -5.13 9.85 -20.79
CA ILE A 91 -6.39 9.34 -20.21
C ILE A 91 -6.14 8.11 -19.32
N PRO A 92 -5.43 7.06 -19.78
CA PRO A 92 -5.09 5.93 -18.90
C PRO A 92 -4.23 6.35 -17.70
N ALA A 93 -3.33 7.33 -17.88
CA ALA A 93 -2.56 7.86 -16.76
C ALA A 93 -3.45 8.53 -15.71
N PHE A 94 -4.44 9.34 -16.12
CA PHE A 94 -5.42 9.90 -15.19
C PHE A 94 -6.17 8.82 -14.41
N VAL A 95 -6.65 7.76 -15.09
CA VAL A 95 -7.32 6.63 -14.43
C VAL A 95 -6.42 6.01 -13.37
N ILE A 96 -5.13 5.81 -13.66
CA ILE A 96 -4.17 5.31 -12.67
C ILE A 96 -3.92 6.30 -11.53
N GLY A 97 -3.87 7.60 -11.80
CA GLY A 97 -3.83 8.64 -10.76
C GLY A 97 -5.05 8.58 -9.83
N TRP A 98 -6.23 8.36 -10.41
CA TRP A 98 -7.47 8.20 -9.66
C TRP A 98 -7.51 6.90 -8.84
N ILE A 99 -7.10 5.77 -9.43
CA ILE A 99 -7.02 4.49 -8.72
C ILE A 99 -5.96 4.55 -7.60
N LEU A 100 -4.87 5.29 -7.78
CA LEU A 100 -3.91 5.56 -6.70
C LEU A 100 -4.58 6.31 -5.55
N LEU A 101 -5.45 7.29 -5.82
CA LEU A 101 -6.22 7.99 -4.80
C LEU A 101 -7.17 7.05 -4.04
N ILE A 102 -7.94 6.22 -4.76
CA ILE A 102 -8.80 5.17 -4.18
C ILE A 102 -7.98 4.24 -3.29
N THR A 103 -6.80 3.81 -3.76
CA THR A 103 -5.88 2.95 -3.01
C THR A 103 -5.45 3.60 -1.70
N ARG A 104 -5.16 4.91 -1.68
CA ARG A 104 -4.77 5.62 -0.44
C ARG A 104 -5.94 5.74 0.54
N ILE A 105 -7.13 6.05 0.06
CA ILE A 105 -8.34 6.16 0.89
C ILE A 105 -8.67 4.80 1.54
N SER A 106 -8.72 3.74 0.73
CA SER A 106 -9.02 2.38 1.19
C SER A 106 -7.93 1.80 2.10
N THR A 107 -6.65 2.04 1.80
CA THR A 107 -5.55 1.67 2.71
C THR A 107 -5.68 2.40 4.04
N TYR A 108 -5.96 3.71 4.04
CA TYR A 108 -6.17 4.47 5.28
C TYR A 108 -7.30 3.86 6.11
N ALA A 109 -8.45 3.57 5.47
CA ALA A 109 -9.60 2.98 6.11
C ALA A 109 -9.32 1.58 6.70
N ALA A 110 -8.56 0.74 6.01
CA ALA A 110 -8.13 -0.54 6.54
C ALA A 110 -7.25 -0.34 7.79
N LEU A 111 -6.21 0.48 7.67
CA LEU A 111 -5.25 0.70 8.73
C LEU A 111 -5.88 1.30 10.00
N ILE A 112 -6.75 2.30 9.89
CA ILE A 112 -7.35 2.95 11.06
C ILE A 112 -8.34 2.03 11.78
N ASN A 113 -9.05 1.17 11.03
CA ASN A 113 -9.90 0.15 11.62
C ASN A 113 -9.07 -0.91 12.37
N LEU A 114 -7.93 -1.32 11.82
CA LEU A 114 -7.02 -2.22 12.51
C LEU A 114 -6.39 -1.56 13.76
N LEU A 115 -6.06 -0.27 13.70
CA LEU A 115 -5.60 0.50 14.87
C LEU A 115 -6.65 0.46 15.99
N ALA A 116 -7.91 0.71 15.66
CA ALA A 116 -9.00 0.69 16.63
C ALA A 116 -9.12 -0.69 17.28
N THR A 117 -8.99 -1.77 16.51
CA THR A 117 -8.97 -3.15 17.04
C THR A 117 -7.80 -3.38 18.02
N TYR A 118 -6.60 -2.93 17.69
CA TYR A 118 -5.45 -3.04 18.59
C TYR A 118 -5.59 -2.19 19.86
N LEU A 119 -6.29 -1.06 19.81
CA LEU A 119 -6.56 -0.26 21.01
C LEU A 119 -7.55 -0.94 21.96
N VAL A 120 -8.42 -1.84 21.49
CA VAL A 120 -9.27 -2.67 22.36
C VAL A 120 -8.44 -3.55 23.29
N TYR A 121 -7.28 -4.04 22.82
CA TYR A 121 -6.34 -4.79 23.65
C TYR A 121 -5.87 -3.97 24.85
N CYS A 122 -5.65 -2.66 24.68
CA CYS A 122 -5.25 -1.75 25.76
C CYS A 122 -6.38 -1.48 26.75
N TYR A 123 -7.63 -1.40 26.25
CA TYR A 123 -8.80 -1.09 27.06
C TYR A 123 -10.07 -1.74 26.47
N PRO A 124 -10.56 -2.86 27.04
CA PRO A 124 -11.67 -3.64 26.47
C PRO A 124 -12.95 -2.86 26.13
N PRO A 125 -13.38 -1.83 26.90
CA PRO A 125 -14.56 -1.04 26.54
C PRO A 125 -14.48 -0.33 25.18
N PHE A 126 -13.30 -0.18 24.56
CA PHE A 126 -13.16 0.36 23.21
C PHE A 126 -13.80 -0.50 22.10
N GLN A 127 -14.22 -1.73 22.41
CA GLN A 127 -14.95 -2.57 21.46
C GLN A 127 -16.31 -1.97 21.05
N GLY A 128 -16.91 -1.10 21.87
CA GLY A 128 -18.20 -0.48 21.58
C GLY A 128 -18.18 0.39 20.32
N GLN A 129 -19.25 0.35 19.51
CA GLN A 129 -19.33 1.07 18.23
C GLN A 129 -19.09 2.59 18.37
N ILE A 130 -19.57 3.20 19.45
CA ILE A 130 -19.37 4.63 19.73
C ILE A 130 -17.89 4.92 20.00
N TRP A 131 -17.22 4.11 20.81
CA TRP A 131 -15.80 4.26 21.10
C TRP A 131 -14.94 4.05 19.86
N ARG A 132 -15.25 3.03 19.07
CA ARG A 132 -14.60 2.81 17.78
C ARG A 132 -14.71 4.02 16.86
N ALA A 133 -15.92 4.58 16.70
CA ALA A 133 -16.13 5.77 15.88
C ALA A 133 -15.38 6.99 16.43
N ALA A 134 -15.36 7.17 17.76
CA ALA A 134 -14.62 8.24 18.42
C ALA A 134 -13.11 8.12 18.22
N ILE A 135 -12.55 6.91 18.32
CA ILE A 135 -11.13 6.64 18.09
C ILE A 135 -10.76 6.94 16.63
N ILE A 136 -11.50 6.39 15.67
CA ILE A 136 -11.26 6.61 14.24
C ILE A 136 -11.30 8.11 13.91
N SER A 137 -12.32 8.82 14.40
CA SER A 137 -12.49 10.26 14.17
C SER A 137 -11.40 11.08 14.86
N GLY A 138 -11.10 10.79 16.13
CA GLY A 138 -10.12 11.51 16.93
C GLY A 138 -8.70 11.35 16.39
N VAL A 139 -8.28 10.13 16.04
CA VAL A 139 -6.96 9.89 15.44
C VAL A 139 -6.88 10.54 14.05
N THR A 140 -7.95 10.46 13.24
CA THR A 140 -7.96 11.11 11.92
C THR A 140 -7.87 12.63 12.04
N LEU A 141 -8.59 13.24 12.98
CA LEU A 141 -8.50 14.66 13.26
C LEU A 141 -7.09 15.05 13.71
N LEU A 142 -6.50 14.31 14.66
CA LEU A 142 -5.14 14.54 15.13
C LEU A 142 -4.13 14.50 13.98
N LEU A 143 -4.17 13.46 13.15
CA LEU A 143 -3.28 13.34 11.99
C LEU A 143 -3.52 14.45 10.96
N THR A 144 -4.77 14.86 10.76
CA THR A 144 -5.12 16.00 9.88
C THR A 144 -4.50 17.29 10.39
N LEU A 145 -4.57 17.57 11.70
CA LEU A 145 -3.95 18.75 12.32
C LEU A 145 -2.42 18.73 12.20
N ILE A 146 -1.79 17.58 12.44
CA ILE A 146 -0.33 17.41 12.28
C ILE A 146 0.08 17.70 10.83
N ASN A 147 -0.65 17.17 9.84
CA ASN A 147 -0.37 17.39 8.43
C ASN A 147 -0.71 18.81 7.96
N PHE A 148 -1.69 19.47 8.58
CA PHE A 148 -2.08 20.85 8.28
C PHE A 148 -0.98 21.85 8.68
N ILE A 149 -0.40 21.69 9.87
CA ILE A 149 0.71 22.51 10.37
C ILE A 149 1.97 22.32 9.51
N GLY A 150 2.05 21.22 8.75
CA GLY A 150 3.16 20.96 7.85
C GLY A 150 4.43 20.56 8.60
N VAL A 151 4.29 19.80 9.69
CA VAL A 151 5.44 19.26 10.41
C VAL A 151 6.25 18.41 9.45
N LYS A 152 7.41 18.93 9.01
CA LYS A 152 8.39 18.15 8.24
C LYS A 152 8.77 16.95 9.11
N SER A 153 8.31 15.76 8.72
CA SER A 153 8.74 14.53 9.37
C SER A 153 10.25 14.42 9.16
N SER A 154 11.03 14.63 10.22
CA SER A 154 12.48 14.51 10.15
C SER A 154 12.85 13.08 9.74
N THR A 155 13.83 12.92 8.85
CA THR A 155 14.36 11.59 8.45
C THR A 155 14.70 10.73 9.67
N ARG A 156 15.16 11.34 10.77
CA ARG A 156 15.42 10.64 12.05
C ARG A 156 14.15 10.06 12.69
N VAL A 157 13.04 10.80 12.67
CA VAL A 157 11.75 10.35 13.19
C VAL A 157 11.19 9.23 12.32
N SER A 158 11.29 9.35 10.99
CA SER A 158 10.87 8.29 10.06
C SER A 158 11.68 7.00 10.24
N ASN A 159 13.01 7.12 10.38
CA ASN A 159 13.89 5.97 10.62
C ASN A 159 13.64 5.33 12.00
N GLY A 160 13.44 6.14 13.04
CA GLY A 160 13.08 5.64 14.37
C GLY A 160 11.75 4.89 14.36
N LEU A 161 10.75 5.40 13.66
CA LEU A 161 9.49 4.69 13.44
C LEU A 161 9.72 3.38 12.69
N ALA A 162 10.52 3.35 11.62
CA ALA A 162 10.80 2.11 10.88
C ALA A 162 11.40 1.01 11.76
N ILE A 163 12.35 1.36 12.63
CA ILE A 163 12.95 0.41 13.58
C ILE A 163 11.90 -0.06 14.61
N ALA A 164 11.14 0.88 15.18
CA ALA A 164 10.10 0.57 16.17
C ALA A 164 8.99 -0.34 15.61
N LYS A 165 8.79 -0.37 14.30
CA LYS A 165 7.82 -1.25 13.61
C LYS A 165 8.30 -2.69 13.48
N VAL A 166 9.54 -2.87 13.03
CA VAL A 166 10.09 -4.19 12.68
C VAL A 166 10.60 -4.92 13.92
N LEU A 167 11.14 -4.19 14.90
CA LEU A 167 11.77 -4.78 16.07
C LEU A 167 10.83 -5.70 16.90
N PRO A 168 9.57 -5.30 17.23
CA PRO A 168 8.65 -6.18 17.94
C PRO A 168 8.34 -7.47 17.18
N LEU A 169 8.16 -7.40 15.86
CA LEU A 169 7.92 -8.57 15.02
C LEU A 169 9.15 -9.48 14.96
N PHE A 170 10.35 -8.90 14.95
CA PHE A 170 11.60 -9.66 14.94
C PHE A 170 11.80 -10.41 16.27
N ILE A 171 11.51 -9.75 17.40
CA ILE A 171 11.51 -10.38 18.72
C ILE A 171 10.46 -11.50 18.78
N PHE A 172 9.25 -11.25 18.27
CA PHE A 172 8.19 -12.25 18.18
C PHE A 172 8.65 -13.51 17.46
N VAL A 173 9.28 -13.37 16.29
CA VAL A 173 9.76 -14.51 15.50
C VAL A 173 10.87 -15.26 16.25
N ILE A 174 11.89 -14.56 16.77
CA ILE A 174 13.03 -15.21 17.44
C ILE A 174 12.59 -15.96 18.69
N VAL A 175 11.84 -15.29 19.57
CA VAL A 175 11.41 -15.89 20.83
C VAL A 175 10.37 -16.97 20.55
N GLY A 176 9.37 -16.68 19.72
CA GLY A 176 8.30 -17.61 19.41
C GLY A 176 8.77 -18.91 18.76
N PHE A 177 9.88 -18.89 18.01
CA PHE A 177 10.47 -20.11 17.45
C PHE A 177 10.81 -21.18 18.51
N PHE A 178 11.21 -20.78 19.72
CA PHE A 178 11.51 -21.71 20.82
C PHE A 178 10.28 -22.27 21.53
N PHE A 179 9.11 -21.68 21.29
CA PHE A 179 7.85 -22.05 21.95
C PHE A 179 6.83 -22.67 20.98
N ILE A 180 7.26 -23.03 19.76
CA ILE A 180 6.41 -23.74 18.80
C ILE A 180 6.04 -25.10 19.36
N ASP A 181 4.74 -25.30 19.58
CA ASP A 181 4.12 -26.59 19.85
C ASP A 181 3.60 -27.18 18.54
N THR A 182 4.27 -28.22 18.06
CA THR A 182 3.90 -28.91 16.81
C THR A 182 2.53 -29.59 16.88
N SER A 183 2.00 -29.85 18.08
CA SER A 183 0.67 -30.44 18.24
C SER A 183 -0.46 -29.47 17.83
N LEU A 184 -0.20 -28.16 17.89
CA LEU A 184 -1.12 -27.11 17.42
C LEU A 184 -1.17 -27.02 15.90
N ILE A 185 -0.13 -27.49 15.21
CA ILE A 185 -0.05 -27.51 13.76
C ILE A 185 -0.77 -28.74 13.24
N GLN A 186 -2.07 -28.58 12.95
CA GLN A 186 -2.91 -29.66 12.44
C GLN A 186 -2.55 -29.99 10.98
N THR A 187 -1.72 -31.00 10.78
CA THR A 187 -1.28 -31.45 9.44
C THR A 187 -2.35 -32.23 8.66
N SER A 188 -3.37 -32.74 9.34
CA SER A 188 -4.43 -33.57 8.76
C SER A 188 -5.71 -32.79 8.42
N GLN A 189 -5.58 -31.51 8.06
CA GLN A 189 -6.72 -30.71 7.61
C GLN A 189 -7.07 -31.00 6.15
N SER A 190 -8.37 -31.04 5.86
CA SER A 190 -8.88 -31.10 4.48
C SER A 190 -8.33 -29.95 3.65
N TYR A 191 -8.10 -30.20 2.36
CA TYR A 191 -7.70 -29.15 1.44
C TYR A 191 -8.75 -28.03 1.44
N PRO A 192 -8.34 -26.74 1.49
CA PRO A 192 -9.27 -25.64 1.37
C PRO A 192 -9.92 -25.69 -0.01
N SER A 193 -11.14 -25.16 -0.10
CA SER A 193 -11.75 -24.97 -1.41
C SER A 193 -10.87 -24.04 -2.26
N SER A 194 -10.90 -24.21 -3.58
CA SER A 194 -10.12 -23.37 -4.49
C SER A 194 -10.43 -21.88 -4.29
N GLY A 195 -11.69 -21.53 -3.96
CA GLY A 195 -12.13 -20.18 -3.67
C GLY A 195 -11.56 -19.61 -2.37
N GLU A 196 -11.53 -20.39 -1.29
CA GLU A 196 -10.95 -19.94 -0.01
C GLU A 196 -9.44 -19.77 -0.09
N PHE A 197 -8.75 -20.70 -0.78
CA PHE A 197 -7.32 -20.58 -1.02
C PHE A 197 -7.00 -19.32 -1.83
N ALA A 198 -7.71 -19.08 -2.93
CA ALA A 198 -7.49 -17.90 -3.75
C ALA A 198 -7.84 -16.59 -3.01
N THR A 199 -8.88 -16.60 -2.17
CA THR A 199 -9.22 -15.47 -1.29
C THR A 199 -8.10 -15.19 -0.29
N SER A 200 -7.47 -16.22 0.28
CA SER A 200 -6.31 -16.07 1.17
C SER A 200 -5.16 -15.39 0.45
N VAL A 201 -4.82 -15.85 -0.77
CA VAL A 201 -3.76 -15.25 -1.58
C VAL A 201 -4.09 -13.79 -1.91
N LEU A 202 -5.34 -13.48 -2.27
CA LEU A 202 -5.80 -12.11 -2.52
C LEU A 202 -5.62 -11.20 -1.31
N VAL A 203 -6.05 -11.65 -0.13
CA VAL A 203 -5.93 -10.86 1.10
C VAL A 203 -4.45 -10.61 1.44
N LEU A 204 -3.57 -11.58 1.19
CA LEU A 204 -2.12 -11.46 1.38
C LEU A 204 -1.46 -10.42 0.47
N ILE A 205 -2.01 -10.14 -0.71
CA ILE A 205 -1.51 -9.05 -1.57
C ILE A 205 -1.50 -7.73 -0.79
N PHE A 206 -2.41 -7.51 0.16
CA PHE A 206 -2.35 -6.32 1.01
C PHE A 206 -1.07 -6.23 1.83
N ALA A 207 -0.59 -7.34 2.39
CA ALA A 207 0.64 -7.38 3.20
C ALA A 207 1.92 -7.19 2.38
N PHE A 208 1.91 -7.64 1.12
CA PHE A 208 3.07 -7.59 0.22
C PHE A 208 3.16 -6.32 -0.63
N THR A 209 2.15 -5.45 -0.56
CA THR A 209 2.08 -4.23 -1.37
C THR A 209 2.39 -2.99 -0.56
N GLY A 210 2.81 -1.92 -1.24
CA GLY A 210 3.34 -0.71 -0.64
C GLY A 210 4.62 -0.25 -1.35
N PHE A 211 5.37 -1.19 -1.93
CA PHE A 211 6.60 -0.91 -2.69
C PHE A 211 6.39 0.12 -3.81
N GLU A 212 5.21 0.13 -4.44
CA GLU A 212 4.86 1.05 -5.51
C GLU A 212 4.83 2.51 -5.07
N SER A 213 4.61 2.76 -3.77
CA SER A 213 4.64 4.12 -3.20
C SER A 213 6.06 4.67 -3.12
N VAL A 214 7.06 3.82 -2.87
CA VAL A 214 8.47 4.22 -2.84
C VAL A 214 8.96 4.57 -4.25
N LEU A 215 8.47 3.85 -5.27
CA LEU A 215 8.80 4.10 -6.67
C LEU A 215 8.28 5.44 -7.20
N VAL A 216 7.31 6.07 -6.51
CA VAL A 216 6.89 7.43 -6.85
C VAL A 216 8.07 8.38 -6.73
N ASN A 217 8.97 8.21 -5.75
CA ASN A 217 10.10 9.09 -5.48
C ASN A 217 11.35 8.77 -6.32
N THR A 218 11.18 8.19 -7.51
CA THR A 218 12.30 7.77 -8.38
C THR A 218 13.27 8.92 -8.69
N GLY A 219 12.82 10.17 -8.72
CA GLY A 219 13.67 11.34 -8.93
C GLY A 219 14.73 11.59 -7.85
N GLU A 220 14.55 11.04 -6.65
CA GLU A 220 15.47 11.19 -5.50
C GLU A 220 16.41 9.98 -5.35
N ILE A 221 16.25 8.95 -6.19
CA ILE A 221 17.03 7.71 -6.12
C ILE A 221 18.33 7.86 -6.92
N GLN A 222 19.45 7.51 -6.30
CA GLN A 222 20.73 7.41 -6.99
C GLN A 222 20.72 6.21 -7.93
N ASN A 223 21.18 6.40 -9.18
CA ASN A 223 21.29 5.34 -10.19
C ASN A 223 20.04 4.40 -10.24
N PRO A 224 18.85 4.94 -10.54
CA PRO A 224 17.58 4.18 -10.48
C PRO A 224 17.60 2.94 -11.38
N ALA A 225 18.33 3.01 -12.50
CA ALA A 225 18.50 1.91 -13.46
C ALA A 225 19.03 0.61 -12.82
N LYS A 226 19.90 0.72 -11.80
CA LYS A 226 20.49 -0.44 -11.11
C LYS A 226 19.93 -0.64 -9.70
N ASN A 227 19.65 0.45 -8.99
CA ASN A 227 19.27 0.38 -7.58
C ASN A 227 17.81 -0.05 -7.38
N ILE A 228 16.87 0.39 -8.23
CA ILE A 228 15.46 0.00 -8.12
C ILE A 228 15.28 -1.52 -8.28
N PRO A 229 15.79 -2.17 -9.36
CA PRO A 229 15.64 -3.62 -9.52
C PRO A 229 16.19 -4.42 -8.34
N PHE A 230 17.41 -4.09 -7.90
CA PHE A 230 18.04 -4.77 -6.78
C PHE A 230 17.20 -4.62 -5.51
N ALA A 231 16.81 -3.39 -5.18
CA ALA A 231 16.14 -3.12 -3.93
C ALA A 231 14.74 -3.76 -3.89
N LEU A 232 13.98 -3.69 -4.99
CA LEU A 232 12.68 -4.35 -5.10
C LEU A 232 12.76 -5.86 -4.87
N ILE A 233 13.66 -6.55 -5.58
CA ILE A 233 13.77 -8.02 -5.50
C ILE A 233 14.22 -8.43 -4.09
N LEU A 234 15.27 -7.78 -3.56
CA LEU A 234 15.80 -8.14 -2.25
C LEU A 234 14.77 -7.89 -1.14
N SER A 235 14.09 -6.74 -1.15
CA SER A 235 13.07 -6.43 -0.14
C SER A 235 11.92 -7.43 -0.15
N ILE A 236 11.45 -7.86 -1.33
CA ILE A 236 10.35 -8.82 -1.43
C ILE A 236 10.75 -10.20 -0.94
N LEU A 237 11.96 -10.66 -1.26
CA LEU A 237 12.48 -11.94 -0.76
C LEU A 237 12.64 -11.91 0.77
N CYS A 238 13.21 -10.84 1.33
CA CYS A 238 13.35 -10.69 2.77
C CYS A 238 12.00 -10.67 3.49
N VAL A 239 11.02 -9.94 2.95
CA VAL A 239 9.69 -9.85 3.54
C VAL A 239 8.93 -11.18 3.44
N ALA A 240 9.04 -11.90 2.31
CA ALA A 240 8.39 -13.20 2.14
C ALA A 240 8.83 -14.19 3.23
N VAL A 241 10.15 -14.34 3.41
CA VAL A 241 10.71 -15.20 4.47
C VAL A 241 10.22 -14.75 5.84
N PHE A 242 10.22 -13.44 6.09
CA PHE A 242 9.81 -12.91 7.39
C PHE A 242 8.32 -13.16 7.68
N TYR A 243 7.43 -13.01 6.70
CA TYR A 243 6.01 -13.28 6.85
C TYR A 243 5.70 -14.77 7.02
N ASP A 244 6.42 -15.65 6.32
CA ASP A 244 6.31 -17.10 6.54
C ASP A 244 6.69 -17.48 7.97
N LEU A 245 7.79 -16.92 8.50
CA LEU A 245 8.22 -17.15 9.87
C LEU A 245 7.18 -16.66 10.89
N ILE A 246 6.59 -15.47 10.67
CA ILE A 246 5.51 -14.96 11.52
C ILE A 246 4.32 -15.92 11.51
N GLN A 247 3.91 -16.40 10.34
CA GLN A 247 2.78 -17.31 10.21
C GLN A 247 3.03 -18.65 10.92
N VAL A 248 4.20 -19.25 10.72
CA VAL A 248 4.61 -20.50 11.38
C VAL A 248 4.59 -20.35 12.90
N VAL A 249 5.18 -19.28 13.42
CA VAL A 249 5.16 -19.00 14.86
C VAL A 249 3.73 -18.81 15.36
N SER A 250 2.89 -18.04 14.66
CA SER A 250 1.49 -17.85 15.06
C SER A 250 0.71 -19.18 15.12
N MET A 251 0.86 -20.06 14.13
CA MET A 251 0.18 -21.36 14.14
C MET A 251 0.70 -22.29 15.24
N GLY A 252 2.00 -22.26 15.49
CA GLY A 252 2.65 -23.10 16.48
C GLY A 252 2.50 -22.62 17.92
N THR A 253 1.96 -21.42 18.17
CA THR A 253 1.89 -20.83 19.52
C THR A 253 0.49 -20.39 19.94
N LEU A 254 -0.46 -20.23 19.01
CA LEU A 254 -1.81 -19.75 19.30
C LEU A 254 -2.89 -20.76 18.87
N PRO A 255 -3.47 -21.55 19.80
CA PRO A 255 -4.51 -22.54 19.48
C PRO A 255 -5.76 -21.92 18.81
N GLY A 256 -6.12 -20.69 19.18
CA GLY A 256 -7.28 -19.96 18.68
C GLY A 256 -7.00 -19.01 17.52
N LEU A 257 -5.99 -19.29 16.69
CA LEU A 257 -5.49 -18.34 15.67
C LEU A 257 -6.58 -17.84 14.72
N ALA A 258 -7.47 -18.72 14.25
CA ALA A 258 -8.51 -18.39 13.25
C ALA A 258 -9.55 -17.36 13.73
N THR A 259 -9.70 -17.19 15.04
CA THR A 259 -10.73 -16.32 15.64
C THR A 259 -10.13 -15.09 16.32
N SER A 260 -8.81 -14.99 16.39
CA SER A 260 -8.14 -13.87 17.05
C SER A 260 -8.26 -12.58 16.22
N ASN A 261 -8.54 -11.47 16.89
CA ASN A 261 -8.52 -10.13 16.31
C ASN A 261 -7.12 -9.50 16.33
N THR A 262 -6.24 -9.98 17.21
CA THR A 262 -4.88 -9.48 17.47
C THR A 262 -3.89 -10.65 17.49
N PRO A 263 -3.80 -11.45 16.41
CA PRO A 263 -3.18 -12.79 16.43
C PRO A 263 -1.72 -12.80 16.90
N ILE A 264 -0.93 -11.79 16.52
CA ILE A 264 0.47 -11.72 16.94
C ILE A 264 0.59 -11.32 18.41
N ALA A 265 -0.26 -10.40 18.90
CA ALA A 265 -0.23 -9.98 20.29
C ALA A 265 -0.74 -11.09 21.23
N ASP A 266 -1.81 -11.78 20.83
CA ASP A 266 -2.38 -12.90 21.58
C ASP A 266 -1.39 -14.07 21.65
N ALA A 267 -0.75 -14.41 20.52
CA ALA A 267 0.33 -15.40 20.48
C ALA A 267 1.49 -15.00 21.40
N ALA A 268 2.00 -13.76 21.28
CA ALA A 268 3.08 -13.25 22.12
C ALA A 268 2.71 -13.26 23.61
N GLN A 269 1.45 -12.99 23.95
CA GLN A 269 0.98 -13.05 25.33
C GLN A 269 1.04 -14.47 25.90
N LEU A 270 0.77 -15.49 25.09
CA LEU A 270 0.82 -16.89 25.54
C LEU A 270 2.25 -17.34 25.86
N PHE A 271 3.23 -17.04 24.99
CA PHE A 271 4.59 -17.56 25.17
C PHE A 271 5.59 -16.59 25.83
N MET A 272 5.32 -15.28 25.83
CA MET A 272 6.16 -14.27 26.52
C MET A 272 5.47 -13.63 27.73
N GLY A 273 4.24 -14.02 28.05
CA GLY A 273 3.41 -13.39 29.07
C GLY A 273 2.88 -12.00 28.65
N SER A 274 2.25 -11.29 29.59
CA SER A 274 1.62 -9.98 29.35
C SER A 274 2.57 -8.94 28.74
N GLY A 275 3.85 -8.99 29.08
CA GLY A 275 4.88 -8.11 28.52
C GLY A 275 5.04 -8.26 27.00
N GLY A 276 4.98 -9.48 26.46
CA GLY A 276 5.07 -9.70 25.02
C GLY A 276 3.81 -9.24 24.27
N GLY A 277 2.63 -9.48 24.84
CA GLY A 277 1.38 -8.95 24.29
C GLY A 277 1.42 -7.41 24.19
N TRP A 278 1.86 -6.73 25.25
CA TRP A 278 2.06 -5.27 25.24
C TRP A 278 3.14 -4.80 24.26
N LEU A 279 4.27 -5.50 24.16
CA LEU A 279 5.33 -5.20 23.21
C LEU A 279 4.80 -5.17 21.77
N ILE A 280 4.03 -6.18 21.39
CA ILE A 280 3.43 -6.28 20.06
C ILE A 280 2.33 -5.25 19.87
N THR A 281 1.45 -5.05 20.84
CA THR A 281 0.35 -4.08 20.73
C THR A 281 0.88 -2.65 20.59
N VAL A 282 1.84 -2.24 21.41
CA VAL A 282 2.47 -0.91 21.29
C VAL A 282 3.21 -0.77 19.96
N GLY A 283 3.94 -1.82 19.56
CA GLY A 283 4.60 -1.89 18.25
C GLY A 283 3.63 -1.72 17.08
N ALA A 284 2.49 -2.40 17.12
CA ALA A 284 1.42 -2.32 16.14
C ALA A 284 0.82 -0.92 16.08
N VAL A 285 0.49 -0.31 17.24
CA VAL A 285 -0.08 1.04 17.32
C VAL A 285 0.88 2.07 16.73
N ILE A 286 2.15 2.07 17.13
CA ILE A 286 3.19 2.96 16.57
C ILE A 286 3.33 2.73 15.07
N SER A 287 3.29 1.47 14.64
CA SER A 287 3.41 1.09 13.24
C SER A 287 2.29 1.65 12.38
N ILE A 288 1.07 1.36 12.80
CA ILE A 288 -0.16 1.75 12.11
C ILE A 288 -0.26 3.28 12.08
N SER A 289 -0.07 3.96 13.20
CA SER A 289 -0.11 5.43 13.27
C SER A 289 0.92 6.09 12.36
N GLY A 290 2.15 5.58 12.32
CA GLY A 290 3.18 6.07 11.41
C GLY A 290 2.80 5.88 9.94
N THR A 291 2.22 4.72 9.59
CA THR A 291 1.76 4.44 8.22
C THR A 291 0.54 5.29 7.85
N LEU A 292 -0.42 5.48 8.76
CA LEU A 292 -1.58 6.35 8.57
C LEU A 292 -1.16 7.79 8.28
N ASN A 293 -0.20 8.31 9.04
CA ASN A 293 0.35 9.63 8.79
C ASN A 293 0.97 9.73 7.39
N SER A 294 1.75 8.72 6.97
CA SER A 294 2.35 8.67 5.63
C SER A 294 1.28 8.61 4.53
N VAL A 295 0.23 7.81 4.72
CA VAL A 295 -0.87 7.67 3.75
C VAL A 295 -1.67 8.97 3.66
N MET A 296 -1.94 9.64 4.78
CA MET A 296 -2.58 10.97 4.81
C MET A 296 -1.77 12.00 4.03
N LEU A 297 -0.47 12.04 4.31
CA LEU A 297 0.49 12.97 3.73
C LEU A 297 0.61 12.78 2.20
N VAL A 298 0.71 11.54 1.72
CA VAL A 298 0.76 11.24 0.27
C VAL A 298 -0.62 11.44 -0.37
N GLY A 299 -1.68 10.96 0.29
CA GLY A 299 -3.06 11.04 -0.18
C GLY A 299 -3.55 12.47 -0.41
N SER A 300 -3.21 13.40 0.48
CA SER A 300 -3.56 14.82 0.33
C SER A 300 -2.83 15.51 -0.83
N ARG A 301 -1.70 14.97 -1.31
CA ARG A 301 -0.94 15.53 -2.43
C ARG A 301 -1.41 15.06 -3.78
N VAL A 302 -2.14 13.95 -3.88
CA VAL A 302 -2.65 13.45 -5.16
C VAL A 302 -3.68 14.41 -5.79
N PRO A 303 -4.73 14.87 -5.09
CA PRO A 303 -5.66 15.87 -5.65
C PRO A 303 -4.96 17.19 -6.02
N TYR A 304 -3.98 17.61 -5.22
CA TYR A 304 -3.15 18.78 -5.50
C TYR A 304 -2.36 18.61 -6.82
N ALA A 305 -1.63 17.51 -6.98
CA ALA A 305 -0.86 17.25 -8.20
C ALA A 305 -1.76 17.11 -9.45
N LEU A 306 -2.92 16.47 -9.31
CA LEU A 306 -3.88 16.38 -10.42
C LEU A 306 -4.45 17.76 -10.79
N SER A 307 -4.63 18.67 -9.84
CA SER A 307 -5.09 20.03 -10.12
C SER A 307 -4.05 20.87 -10.86
N GLU A 308 -2.76 20.72 -10.53
CA GLU A 308 -1.66 21.40 -11.24
C GLU A 308 -1.57 20.96 -12.72
N GLU A 309 -1.97 19.72 -13.02
CA GLU A 309 -2.01 19.16 -14.38
C GLU A 309 -3.35 19.44 -15.11
N ASN A 310 -4.22 20.31 -14.57
CA ASN A 310 -5.58 20.59 -15.08
C ASN A 310 -6.44 19.32 -15.24
N GLN A 311 -6.25 18.34 -14.34
CA GLN A 311 -7.03 17.10 -14.29
C GLN A 311 -7.99 17.06 -13.10
N PHE A 312 -7.96 18.09 -12.24
CA PHE A 312 -8.81 18.23 -11.06
C PHE A 312 -9.12 19.72 -10.82
N PRO A 313 -10.22 20.08 -10.12
CA PRO A 313 -10.58 21.48 -9.92
C PRO A 313 -9.43 22.29 -9.30
N GLY A 314 -9.10 23.45 -9.90
CA GLY A 314 -7.97 24.29 -9.48
C GLY A 314 -8.00 24.78 -8.03
N ILE A 315 -9.15 24.70 -7.35
CA ILE A 315 -9.26 24.97 -5.91
C ILE A 315 -8.37 24.04 -5.07
N PHE A 316 -8.09 22.82 -5.53
CA PHE A 316 -7.24 21.84 -4.86
C PHE A 316 -5.73 22.15 -5.03
N GLY A 317 -5.38 23.06 -5.94
CA GLY A 317 -4.01 23.55 -6.16
C GLY A 317 -3.61 24.69 -5.20
N ARG A 318 -4.52 25.15 -4.33
CA ARG A 318 -4.24 26.26 -3.42
C ARG A 318 -3.48 25.79 -2.18
N LEU A 319 -2.34 26.43 -1.91
CA LEU A 319 -1.53 26.21 -0.71
C LEU A 319 -1.89 27.21 0.40
N HIS A 320 -1.80 26.76 1.65
CA HIS A 320 -1.94 27.63 2.82
C HIS A 320 -0.79 28.66 2.87
N ARG A 321 -1.11 29.94 3.09
CA ARG A 321 -0.13 31.05 3.06
C ARG A 321 1.03 30.88 4.05
N LYS A 322 0.75 30.41 5.27
CA LYS A 322 1.75 30.20 6.34
C LYS A 322 2.47 28.84 6.26
N TYR A 323 1.71 27.74 6.25
CA TYR A 323 2.25 26.38 6.33
C TYR A 323 2.60 25.73 4.99
N GLN A 324 2.24 26.35 3.85
CA GLN A 324 2.48 25.83 2.50
C GLN A 324 1.93 24.41 2.27
N THR A 325 0.86 24.05 2.99
CA THR A 325 0.16 22.76 2.88
C THR A 325 -1.07 22.90 1.98
N PRO A 326 -1.41 21.88 1.17
CA PRO A 326 -2.61 21.91 0.32
C PRO A 326 -3.87 21.64 1.16
N THR A 327 -4.33 22.66 1.89
CA THR A 327 -5.37 22.52 2.93
C THR A 327 -6.66 21.88 2.41
N LEU A 328 -7.18 22.34 1.27
CA LEU A 328 -8.45 21.82 0.75
C LEU A 328 -8.31 20.35 0.35
N SER A 329 -7.20 19.97 -0.28
CA SER A 329 -6.90 18.59 -0.65
C SER A 329 -6.73 17.69 0.58
N LEU A 330 -6.13 18.22 1.66
CA LEU A 330 -6.01 17.53 2.94
C LEU A 330 -7.37 17.34 3.61
N LEU A 331 -8.20 18.37 3.69
CA LEU A 331 -9.54 18.29 4.29
C LEU A 331 -10.45 17.35 3.49
N TRP A 332 -10.38 17.41 2.17
CA TRP A 332 -11.13 16.49 1.32
C TRP A 332 -10.67 15.05 1.49
N PHE A 333 -9.35 14.79 1.43
CA PHE A 333 -8.82 13.43 1.59
C PHE A 333 -9.16 12.86 2.98
N SER A 334 -8.92 13.63 4.04
CA SER A 334 -9.22 13.22 5.42
C SER A 334 -10.72 12.98 5.63
N GLY A 335 -11.60 13.83 5.08
CA GLY A 335 -13.04 13.65 5.15
C GLY A 335 -13.53 12.39 4.44
N VAL A 336 -13.08 12.15 3.20
CA VAL A 336 -13.45 10.94 2.44
C VAL A 336 -12.88 9.69 3.10
N ALA A 337 -11.64 9.74 3.58
CA ALA A 337 -11.02 8.64 4.31
C ALA A 337 -11.77 8.35 5.62
N LEU A 338 -12.18 9.37 6.37
CA LEU A 338 -12.97 9.21 7.60
C LEU A 338 -14.33 8.56 7.31
N LEU A 339 -15.06 9.05 6.31
CA LEU A 339 -16.35 8.48 5.91
C LEU A 339 -16.21 7.01 5.51
N GLY A 340 -15.22 6.68 4.68
CA GLY A 340 -14.92 5.29 4.31
C GLY A 340 -14.48 4.41 5.48
N SER A 341 -13.82 5.00 6.48
CA SER A 341 -13.38 4.29 7.68
C SER A 341 -14.51 3.97 8.65
N LEU A 342 -15.55 4.82 8.69
CA LEU A 342 -16.72 4.63 9.55
C LEU A 342 -17.77 3.70 8.93
N SER A 343 -17.86 3.65 7.60
CA SER A 343 -18.81 2.79 6.88
C SER A 343 -18.27 1.37 6.60
N GLY A 344 -16.95 1.23 6.44
CA GLY A 344 -16.30 -0.02 6.05
C GLY A 344 -15.68 -0.82 7.18
N SER A 345 -15.60 -2.14 7.02
CA SER A 345 -14.77 -3.00 7.86
C SER A 345 -13.30 -2.97 7.41
N PHE A 346 -12.39 -3.43 8.28
CA PHE A 346 -10.98 -3.64 7.94
C PHE A 346 -10.83 -4.46 6.64
N LEU A 347 -11.52 -5.60 6.55
CA LEU A 347 -11.40 -6.51 5.40
C LEU A 347 -11.99 -5.92 4.12
N TYR A 348 -13.12 -5.22 4.21
CA TYR A 348 -13.71 -4.57 3.03
C TYR A 348 -12.79 -3.47 2.49
N ALA A 349 -12.30 -2.58 3.35
CA ALA A 349 -11.36 -1.53 2.95
C ALA A 349 -10.05 -2.11 2.39
N LEU A 350 -9.57 -3.21 2.98
CA LEU A 350 -8.42 -3.96 2.49
C LEU A 350 -8.68 -4.50 1.07
N SER A 351 -9.81 -5.15 0.83
CA SER A 351 -10.17 -5.69 -0.48
C SER A 351 -10.23 -4.59 -1.55
N ILE A 352 -10.90 -3.48 -1.27
CA ILE A 352 -10.96 -2.32 -2.19
C ILE A 352 -9.55 -1.82 -2.52
N SER A 353 -8.65 -1.75 -1.54
CA SER A 353 -7.25 -1.40 -1.78
C SER A 353 -6.54 -2.41 -2.67
N VAL A 354 -6.72 -3.72 -2.44
CA VAL A 354 -6.06 -4.78 -3.19
C VAL A 354 -6.54 -4.80 -4.65
N ILE A 355 -7.86 -4.77 -4.87
CA ILE A 355 -8.45 -4.73 -6.22
C ILE A 355 -7.91 -3.51 -6.99
N SER A 356 -7.89 -2.34 -6.35
CA SER A 356 -7.33 -1.12 -6.95
C SER A 356 -5.85 -1.28 -7.35
N LYS A 357 -5.03 -1.88 -6.47
CA LYS A 357 -3.61 -2.16 -6.76
C LYS A 357 -3.44 -3.17 -7.89
N ILE A 358 -4.29 -4.19 -7.97
CA ILE A 358 -4.22 -5.16 -9.06
C ILE A 358 -4.48 -4.49 -10.43
N LEU A 359 -5.40 -3.52 -10.52
CA LEU A 359 -5.60 -2.73 -11.74
C LEU A 359 -4.34 -1.92 -12.12
N ILE A 360 -3.63 -1.39 -11.13
CA ILE A 360 -2.32 -0.74 -11.34
C ILE A 360 -1.30 -1.75 -11.86
N PHE A 361 -1.24 -2.95 -11.30
CA PHE A 361 -0.30 -4.01 -11.69
C PHE A 361 -0.54 -4.48 -13.12
N LEU A 362 -1.81 -4.67 -13.52
CA LEU A 362 -2.18 -4.96 -14.91
C LEU A 362 -1.63 -3.90 -15.87
N THR A 363 -1.77 -2.63 -15.49
CA THR A 363 -1.32 -1.51 -16.32
C THR A 363 0.20 -1.47 -16.44
N VAL A 364 0.94 -1.75 -15.37
CA VAL A 364 2.41 -1.83 -15.42
C VAL A 364 2.89 -3.03 -16.24
N CYS A 365 2.25 -4.19 -16.15
CA CYS A 365 2.55 -5.34 -16.99
C CYS A 365 2.31 -5.01 -18.48
N GLY A 366 1.18 -4.36 -18.80
CA GLY A 366 0.91 -3.86 -20.14
C GLY A 366 1.93 -2.81 -20.60
N ALA A 367 2.34 -1.91 -19.70
CA ALA A 367 3.35 -0.89 -19.98
C ALA A 367 4.69 -1.52 -20.35
N LEU A 368 5.10 -2.60 -19.68
CA LEU A 368 6.33 -3.34 -20.04
C LEU A 368 6.28 -3.84 -21.49
N ILE A 369 5.17 -4.48 -21.90
CA ILE A 369 5.00 -4.98 -23.28
C ILE A 369 5.11 -3.83 -24.28
N LYS A 370 4.43 -2.71 -24.01
CA LYS A 370 4.39 -1.56 -24.92
C LYS A 370 5.72 -0.82 -24.98
N LEU A 371 6.38 -0.59 -23.85
CA LEU A 371 7.68 0.11 -23.78
C LEU A 371 8.82 -0.70 -24.41
N ARG A 372 8.74 -2.03 -24.44
CA ARG A 372 9.69 -2.87 -25.17
C ARG A 372 9.58 -2.74 -26.69
N ARG A 373 8.38 -2.50 -27.20
CA ARG A 373 8.15 -2.27 -28.64
C ARG A 373 8.60 -0.88 -29.10
N ASN A 374 8.82 0.05 -28.16
CA ASN A 374 9.29 1.39 -28.49
C ASN A 374 10.76 1.37 -28.93
N LYS A 375 11.06 1.97 -30.09
CA LYS A 375 12.41 2.08 -30.65
C LYS A 375 13.29 3.10 -29.91
N ARG A 376 12.68 4.07 -29.22
CA ARG A 376 13.40 5.07 -28.41
C ARG A 376 13.46 4.62 -26.96
N GLN A 377 14.45 3.78 -26.64
CA GLN A 377 14.69 3.33 -25.27
C GLN A 377 15.79 4.17 -24.61
N PRO A 378 15.73 4.36 -23.28
CA PRO A 378 16.83 5.00 -22.56
C PRO A 378 18.11 4.17 -22.71
N THR A 379 19.26 4.85 -22.66
CA THR A 379 20.59 4.24 -22.88
C THR A 379 20.99 3.25 -21.79
N SER A 380 20.42 3.37 -20.58
CA SER A 380 20.69 2.47 -19.45
C SER A 380 19.42 2.22 -18.65
N TYR A 381 18.99 0.96 -18.60
CA TYR A 381 17.89 0.48 -17.75
C TYR A 381 18.07 -1.03 -17.50
N PHE A 382 17.37 -1.58 -16.51
CA PHE A 382 17.38 -3.02 -16.26
C PHE A 382 16.46 -3.74 -17.23
N LYS A 383 17.02 -4.63 -18.05
CA LYS A 383 16.28 -5.44 -19.01
C LYS A 383 16.06 -6.83 -18.44
N LEU A 384 14.80 -7.15 -18.15
CA LEU A 384 14.40 -8.44 -17.61
C LEU A 384 14.55 -9.55 -18.67
N PRO A 385 15.32 -10.61 -18.43
CA PRO A 385 15.29 -11.79 -19.29
C PRO A 385 13.86 -12.31 -19.43
N TRP A 386 13.43 -12.68 -20.64
CA TRP A 386 12.07 -13.19 -20.87
C TRP A 386 10.93 -12.26 -20.45
N GLY A 387 11.14 -10.94 -20.37
CA GLY A 387 10.13 -10.06 -19.76
C GLY A 387 8.73 -10.05 -20.39
N HIS A 388 8.53 -10.50 -21.64
CA HIS A 388 7.18 -10.75 -22.17
C HIS A 388 6.45 -11.86 -21.42
N LEU A 389 7.16 -12.94 -21.05
CA LEU A 389 6.62 -14.04 -20.26
C LEU A 389 6.22 -13.56 -18.85
N PHE A 390 7.07 -12.77 -18.20
CA PHE A 390 6.75 -12.17 -16.90
C PHE A 390 5.57 -11.19 -16.97
N ALA A 391 5.44 -10.41 -18.05
CA ALA A 391 4.27 -9.54 -18.23
C ALA A 391 2.98 -10.34 -18.44
N VAL A 392 3.01 -11.38 -19.27
CA VAL A 392 1.83 -12.26 -19.48
C VAL A 392 1.48 -13.00 -18.20
N GLY A 393 2.47 -13.54 -17.48
CA GLY A 393 2.27 -14.18 -16.18
C GLY A 393 1.70 -13.22 -15.13
N GLY A 394 2.20 -11.98 -15.08
CA GLY A 394 1.68 -10.94 -14.20
C GLY A 394 0.23 -10.55 -14.54
N ILE A 395 -0.12 -10.49 -15.82
CA ILE A 395 -1.51 -10.26 -16.26
C ILE A 395 -2.40 -11.42 -15.85
N PHE A 396 -1.98 -12.67 -16.11
CA PHE A 396 -2.76 -13.85 -15.75
C PHE A 396 -2.98 -13.95 -14.24
N ALA A 397 -1.92 -13.77 -13.44
CA ALA A 397 -2.02 -13.78 -11.98
C ALA A 397 -2.92 -12.66 -11.46
N SER A 398 -2.81 -11.46 -12.03
CA SER A 398 -3.68 -10.32 -11.68
C SER A 398 -5.15 -10.61 -11.99
N LEU A 399 -5.45 -11.18 -13.17
CA LEU A 399 -6.81 -11.56 -13.54
C LEU A 399 -7.36 -12.67 -12.63
N TRP A 400 -6.56 -13.70 -12.34
CA TRP A 400 -6.94 -14.77 -11.43
C TRP A 400 -7.30 -14.24 -10.04
N LEU A 401 -6.52 -13.31 -9.50
CA LEU A 401 -6.84 -12.64 -8.23
C LEU A 401 -8.13 -11.82 -8.33
N LEU A 402 -8.35 -11.06 -9.40
CA LEU A 402 -9.60 -10.31 -9.59
C LEU A 402 -10.83 -11.24 -9.63
N PHE A 403 -10.74 -12.40 -10.30
CA PHE A 403 -11.82 -13.39 -10.30
C PHE A 403 -12.07 -14.02 -8.94
N SER A 404 -11.07 -13.99 -8.05
CA SER A 404 -11.18 -14.50 -6.68
C SER A 404 -11.72 -13.45 -5.71
N SER A 405 -11.87 -12.20 -6.15
CA SER A 405 -12.46 -11.12 -5.36
C SER A 405 -13.98 -11.19 -5.35
N LYS A 406 -14.63 -10.59 -4.35
CA LYS A 406 -16.09 -10.52 -4.32
C LYS A 406 -16.59 -9.58 -5.41
N THR A 407 -17.61 -10.02 -6.15
CA THR A 407 -18.20 -9.23 -7.24
C THR A 407 -18.65 -7.84 -6.78
N ALA A 408 -19.21 -7.72 -5.57
CA ALA A 408 -19.61 -6.42 -5.01
C ALA A 408 -18.42 -5.46 -4.86
N GLU A 409 -17.29 -5.94 -4.30
CA GLU A 409 -16.08 -5.13 -4.11
C GLU A 409 -15.48 -4.71 -5.46
N LEU A 410 -15.49 -5.60 -6.45
CA LEU A 410 -15.06 -5.28 -7.81
C LEU A 410 -15.93 -4.19 -8.45
N VAL A 411 -17.26 -4.33 -8.33
CA VAL A 411 -18.23 -3.36 -8.84
C VAL A 411 -18.03 -2.00 -8.17
N ASP A 412 -17.79 -1.95 -6.86
CA ASP A 412 -17.54 -0.69 -6.14
C ASP A 412 -16.28 0.02 -6.66
N VAL A 413 -15.19 -0.71 -6.93
CA VAL A 413 -13.98 -0.12 -7.53
C VAL A 413 -14.25 0.40 -8.94
N LEU A 414 -15.00 -0.34 -9.76
CA LEU A 414 -15.36 0.08 -11.11
C LEU A 414 -16.27 1.31 -11.11
N ILE A 415 -17.28 1.35 -10.26
CA ILE A 415 -18.16 2.52 -10.07
C ILE A 415 -17.35 3.73 -9.64
N THR A 416 -16.48 3.59 -8.63
CA THR A 416 -15.66 4.69 -8.12
C THR A 416 -14.68 5.20 -9.19
N THR A 417 -14.16 4.30 -10.03
CA THR A 417 -13.31 4.66 -11.18
C THR A 417 -14.12 5.38 -12.26
N ALA A 418 -15.34 4.92 -12.56
CA ALA A 418 -16.25 5.56 -13.50
C ALA A 418 -16.65 6.97 -13.04
N VAL A 419 -16.92 7.17 -11.75
CA VAL A 419 -17.16 8.50 -11.15
C VAL A 419 -15.95 9.41 -11.36
N GLY A 420 -14.72 8.92 -11.14
CA GLY A 420 -13.50 9.69 -11.41
C GLY A 420 -13.38 10.14 -12.86
N LEU A 421 -13.65 9.23 -13.80
CA LEU A 421 -13.68 9.53 -15.23
C LEU A 421 -14.77 10.55 -15.59
N MET A 422 -15.96 10.44 -14.99
CA MET A 422 -17.05 11.38 -15.20
C MET A 422 -16.67 12.77 -14.70
N LEU A 423 -16.09 12.88 -13.49
CA LEU A 423 -15.61 14.15 -12.94
C LEU A 423 -14.55 14.79 -13.83
N PHE A 424 -13.61 14.00 -14.35
CA PHE A 424 -12.60 14.46 -15.30
C PHE A 424 -13.20 14.96 -16.62
N ALA A 425 -14.16 14.23 -17.18
CA ALA A 425 -14.85 14.62 -18.40
C ALA A 425 -15.63 15.93 -18.20
N LEU A 426 -16.39 16.04 -17.11
CA LEU A 426 -17.13 17.26 -16.76
C LEU A 426 -16.17 18.44 -16.59
N TYR A 427 -15.07 18.27 -15.86
CA TYR A 427 -14.11 19.34 -15.64
C TYR A 427 -13.49 19.85 -16.96
N LYS A 428 -13.12 18.94 -17.87
CA LYS A 428 -12.63 19.31 -19.20
C LYS A 428 -13.68 20.06 -20.03
N LEU A 429 -14.95 19.67 -19.94
CA LEU A 429 -16.03 20.38 -20.62
C LEU A 429 -16.22 21.79 -20.07
N PHE A 430 -16.05 21.99 -18.75
CA PHE A 430 -16.13 23.30 -18.12
C PHE A 430 -14.96 24.23 -18.51
N ILE A 431 -13.72 23.74 -18.53
CA ILE A 431 -12.55 24.55 -18.97
C ILE A 431 -12.69 24.93 -20.44
N ARG A 432 -13.04 23.99 -21.32
CA ARG A 432 -13.19 24.28 -22.74
C ARG A 432 -14.25 25.37 -23.00
N ARG A 433 -15.32 25.39 -22.20
CA ARG A 433 -16.35 26.44 -22.27
C ARG A 433 -15.93 27.79 -21.70
N SER A 434 -14.96 27.85 -20.78
CA SER A 434 -14.40 29.13 -20.33
C SER A 434 -13.40 29.67 -21.35
N GLU A 435 -12.58 28.81 -21.95
CA GLU A 435 -11.64 29.21 -23.02
C GLU A 435 -12.34 29.62 -24.33
N GLU A 436 -13.57 29.14 -24.60
CA GLU A 436 -14.38 29.59 -25.75
C GLU A 436 -15.17 30.88 -25.47
N LYS A 437 -15.18 31.38 -24.22
CA LYS A 437 -15.92 32.59 -23.81
C LYS A 437 -15.02 33.81 -23.56
N ASP A 438 -13.72 33.59 -23.41
CA ASP A 438 -12.66 34.61 -23.37
C ASP A 438 -12.01 34.73 -24.76
#